data_AF-A0A1F6BC19-F1
#
_entry.id   AF-A0A1F6BC19-F1
#
_cell.length_a   1.000
_cell.length_b   1.000
_cell.length_c   1.000
_cell.angle_alpha   90.00
_cell.angle_beta   90.00
_cell.angle_gamma   90.00
#
_symmetry.space_group_name_H-M   'P 1'
#
loop_
_entity.id
_entity.type
_entity.pdbx_description
1 polymer ?
#
loop_
_entity_poly.entity_id
_entity_poly.type
_entity_poly.pdbx_seq_one_letter_code
_entity_poly.pdbx_strand_id
1 'polypeptide(L)' 'MPITKRAIKKLRHDRARTAQTEKVKTSLRKLIKSMRQKPSSKSLTSVFLALDKAAKIHVIHPNKAARLKSRLSKLLK' A
#
# COMPACT_ATOMS: atom_id res chain seq x y z
N MET A 1 9.07 14.19 24.14
CA MET A 1 8.41 15.33 23.44
C MET A 1 9.44 16.03 22.57
N PRO A 2 9.06 16.58 21.40
CA PRO A 2 9.98 17.37 20.60
C PRO A 2 10.29 18.70 21.29
N ILE A 3 11.57 18.95 21.55
CA ILE A 3 12.03 20.14 22.29
C ILE A 3 12.33 21.30 21.34
N THR A 4 12.90 21.00 20.16
CA THR A 4 13.26 22.03 19.18
C THR A 4 12.09 22.37 18.25
N LYS A 5 12.01 23.61 17.79
CA LYS A 5 10.98 24.09 16.83
C LYS A 5 10.90 23.20 15.58
N ARG A 6 12.06 22.76 15.07
CA ARG A 6 12.17 21.84 13.92
C ARG A 6 11.54 20.48 14.22
N ALA A 7 11.77 19.93 15.41
CA ALA A 7 11.22 18.64 15.81
C ALA A 7 9.69 18.70 15.99
N ILE A 8 9.15 19.79 16.54
CA ILE A 8 7.68 20.00 16.66
C ILE A 8 7.04 20.05 15.27
N LYS A 9 7.65 20.79 14.33
CA LYS A 9 7.20 20.86 12.93
C LYS A 9 7.25 19.48 12.26
N LYS A 10 8.35 18.74 12.43
CA LYS A 10 8.51 17.38 11.90
C LYS A 10 7.43 16.43 12.40
N LEU A 11 7.13 16.45 13.70
CA LEU A 11 6.06 15.64 14.29
C LEU A 11 4.69 15.92 13.66
N ARG A 12 4.36 17.20 13.38
CA ARG A 12 3.11 17.57 12.69
C ARG A 12 3.05 16.99 11.28
N HIS A 13 4.12 17.11 10.50
CA HIS A 13 4.18 16.57 9.15
C HIS A 13 4.10 15.04 9.13
N ASP A 14 4.78 14.37 10.06
CA ASP A 14 4.79 12.92 10.14
C ASP A 14 3.41 12.37 10.53
N ARG A 15 2.67 13.05 11.43
CA ARG A 15 1.28 12.68 11.76
C ARG A 15 0.37 12.75 10.53
N ALA A 16 0.44 13.85 9.77
CA ALA A 16 -0.35 14.01 8.56
C ALA A 16 -0.01 12.95 7.50
N ARG A 17 1.29 12.70 7.28
CA ARG A 17 1.77 11.66 6.35
C ARG A 17 1.33 10.27 6.80
N THR A 18 1.45 9.96 8.08
CA THR A 18 1.05 8.67 8.64
C THR A 18 -0.42 8.41 8.36
N ALA A 19 -1.30 9.37 8.65
CA ALA A 19 -2.73 9.24 8.37
C ALA A 19 -3.03 8.97 6.88
N GLN A 20 -2.34 9.65 5.96
CA GLN A 20 -2.50 9.42 4.52
C GLN A 20 -2.00 8.03 4.10
N THR A 21 -0.81 7.63 4.56
CA THR A 21 -0.24 6.31 4.23
C THR A 21 -1.04 5.16 4.81
N GLU A 22 -1.63 5.31 6.00
CA GLU A 22 -2.51 4.30 6.60
C GLU A 22 -3.79 4.08 5.78
N LYS A 23 -4.38 5.13 5.20
CA LYS A 23 -5.53 4.98 4.28
C LYS A 23 -5.17 4.14 3.05
N VAL A 24 -3.98 4.35 2.47
CA VAL A 24 -3.50 3.56 1.32
C VAL A 24 -3.17 2.11 1.73
N LYS A 25 -2.54 1.89 2.88
CA LYS A 25 -2.24 0.54 3.37
C LYS A 25 -3.51 -0.26 3.67
N THR A 26 -4.50 0.37 4.30
CA THR A 26 -5.76 -0.29 4.66
C THR A 26 -6.57 -0.66 3.43
N SER A 27 -6.68 0.22 2.44
CA SER A 27 -7.34 -0.09 1.16
C SER A 27 -6.63 -1.23 0.43
N LEU A 28 -5.30 -1.18 0.34
CA LEU A 28 -4.50 -2.22 -0.30
C LEU A 28 -4.67 -3.59 0.39
N ARG A 29 -4.66 -3.62 1.73
CA ARG A 29 -4.90 -4.85 2.51
C ARG A 29 -6.28 -5.44 2.22
N LYS A 30 -7.33 -4.61 2.17
CA LYS A 30 -8.69 -5.06 1.84
C LYS A 30 -8.75 -5.67 0.44
N LEU A 31 -8.14 -5.01 -0.55
CA LEU A 31 -8.10 -5.46 -1.93
C LEU A 31 -7.35 -6.79 -2.11
N ILE A 32 -6.21 -6.94 -1.42
CA ILE A 32 -5.46 -8.20 -1.44
C ILE A 32 -6.26 -9.31 -0.75
N LYS A 33 -6.93 -9.01 0.36
CA LYS A 33 -7.75 -10.00 1.08
C LYS A 33 -8.94 -10.47 0.22
N SER A 34 -9.65 -9.55 -0.43
CA SER A 34 -10.77 -9.92 -1.29
C SER A 34 -10.33 -10.77 -2.47
N MET A 35 -9.21 -10.43 -3.12
CA MET A 35 -8.65 -11.23 -4.21
C MET A 35 -8.23 -12.62 -3.76
N ARG A 36 -7.67 -12.77 -2.56
CA ARG A 36 -7.31 -14.10 -1.99
C ARG A 36 -8.52 -14.96 -1.68
N GLN A 37 -9.63 -14.36 -1.27
CA GLN A 37 -10.87 -15.10 -0.93
C GLN A 37 -11.65 -15.50 -2.19
N LYS A 38 -11.73 -14.60 -3.17
CA LYS A 38 -12.46 -14.80 -4.42
C LYS A 38 -11.56 -14.39 -5.59
N PRO A 39 -10.73 -15.32 -6.10
CA PRO A 39 -9.85 -15.03 -7.23
C PRO A 39 -10.72 -14.73 -8.47
N SER A 40 -10.48 -13.56 -9.08
CA SER A 40 -11.17 -13.12 -10.29
C SER A 40 -10.21 -12.32 -11.16
N SER A 41 -10.33 -12.42 -12.47
CA SER A 41 -9.50 -11.65 -13.41
C SER A 41 -9.69 -10.14 -13.24
N LYS A 42 -10.94 -9.70 -13.01
CA LYS A 42 -11.27 -8.29 -12.74
C LYS A 42 -10.65 -7.79 -11.43
N SER A 43 -10.66 -8.62 -10.38
CA SER A 43 -10.04 -8.27 -9.10
C SER A 43 -8.51 -8.24 -9.19
N LEU A 44 -7.90 -9.08 -10.02
CA LEU A 44 -6.46 -9.08 -10.27
C LEU A 44 -5.99 -7.74 -10.88
N THR A 45 -6.67 -7.27 -11.93
CA THR A 45 -6.32 -6.01 -12.60
C THR A 45 -6.39 -4.82 -11.64
N SER A 46 -7.46 -4.73 -10.84
CA SER A 46 -7.60 -3.65 -9.85
C SER A 46 -6.52 -3.72 -8.75
N VAL A 47 -6.15 -4.91 -8.30
CA VAL A 47 -5.06 -5.11 -7.32
C VAL A 47 -3.71 -4.71 -7.89
N PHE A 48 -3.43 -5.00 -9.16
CA PHE A 48 -2.17 -4.63 -9.79
C PHE A 48 -2.04 -3.11 -9.92
N LEU A 49 -3.09 -2.44 -10.39
CA LEU A 49 -3.13 -0.98 -10.45
C LEU A 49 -2.92 -0.35 -9.07
N ALA A 50 -3.54 -0.89 -8.01
CA ALA A 50 -3.36 -0.39 -6.66
C ALA A 50 -1.94 -0.62 -6.12
N LEU A 51 -1.34 -1.78 -6.38
CA LEU A 51 0.04 -2.09 -5.99
C LEU A 51 1.05 -1.17 -6.66
N ASP A 52 0.89 -0.91 -7.96
CA ASP A 52 1.82 -0.09 -8.72
C ASP A 52 1.71 1.39 -8.34
N LYS A 53 0.48 1.88 -8.10
CA LYS A 53 0.27 3.22 -7.53
C LYS A 53 0.93 3.35 -6.16
N ALA A 54 0.75 2.37 -5.27
CA ALA A 54 1.35 2.39 -3.93
C ALA A 54 2.90 2.31 -3.96
N ALA A 55 3.47 1.63 -4.95
CA ALA A 55 4.91 1.58 -5.16
C ALA A 55 5.46 2.92 -5.68
N LYS A 56 4.75 3.57 -6.62
CA LYS A 56 5.12 4.88 -7.18
C LYS A 56 5.22 5.97 -6.13
N ILE A 57 4.31 5.98 -5.15
CA ILE A 57 4.32 6.96 -4.05
C ILE A 57 5.15 6.50 -2.83
N HIS A 58 5.95 5.43 -2.98
CA HIS A 58 6.81 4.88 -1.93
C HIS A 58 6.11 4.45 -0.63
N VAL A 59 4.81 4.13 -0.69
CA VAL A 59 4.10 3.53 0.47
C VAL A 59 4.54 2.08 0.67
N ILE A 60 4.91 1.40 -0.43
CA ILE A 60 5.54 0.08 -0.41
C ILE A 60 6.78 0.08 -1.30
N HIS A 61 7.76 -0.76 -0.97
CA HIS A 61 8.94 -0.95 -1.82
C HIS A 61 8.55 -1.60 -3.16
N PRO A 62 9.16 -1.21 -4.30
CA PRO A 62 8.86 -1.81 -5.61
C PRO A 62 9.04 -3.34 -5.61
N ASN A 63 10.09 -3.87 -4.98
CA ASN A 63 10.28 -5.31 -4.83
C ASN A 63 9.14 -6.01 -4.07
N LYS A 64 8.51 -5.32 -3.10
CA LYS A 64 7.34 -5.85 -2.40
C LYS A 64 6.13 -5.89 -3.33
N ALA A 65 5.94 -4.87 -4.15
CA ALA A 65 4.88 -4.85 -5.16
C ALA A 65 5.08 -5.97 -6.19
N ALA A 66 6.28 -6.12 -6.76
CA ALA A 66 6.63 -7.18 -7.70
C ALA A 66 6.39 -8.59 -7.11
N ARG A 67 6.84 -8.82 -5.87
CA ARG A 67 6.61 -10.09 -5.15
C ARG A 67 5.12 -10.38 -4.97
N LEU A 68 4.32 -9.38 -4.61
CA LEU A 68 2.88 -9.54 -4.44
C LEU A 68 2.19 -9.82 -5.79
N LYS A 69 2.53 -9.10 -6.86
CA LYS A 69 2.01 -9.35 -8.21
C LYS A 69 2.26 -10.80 -8.64
N SER A 70 3.52 -11.26 -8.54
CA SER A 70 3.90 -12.64 -8.88
C SER A 70 3.11 -13.68 -8.08
N ARG A 71 2.95 -13.49 -6.76
CA ARG A 71 2.20 -14.45 -5.91
C ARG A 71 0.71 -14.47 -6.23
N LEU A 72 0.10 -13.33 -6.54
CA LEU A 72 -1.34 -13.27 -6.84
C LEU A 72 -1.65 -13.81 -8.24
N SER A 73 -0.77 -13.61 -9.22
CA SER A 73 -0.89 -14.25 -10.55
C SER A 73 -0.92 -15.77 -10.47
N LYS A 74 -0.13 -16.36 -9.56
CA LYS A 74 -0.08 -17.82 -9.38
C LYS A 74 -1.36 -18.42 -8.82
N LEU A 75 -2.25 -17.63 -8.22
CA LEU A 75 -3.52 -18.12 -7.66
C LEU A 75 -4.62 -18.27 -8.72
N LEU A 76 -4.45 -17.68 -9.91
CA LEU A 76 -5.39 -17.80 -11.03
C LEU A 76 -4.92 -18.79 -12.10
N LYS A 77 -3.73 -19.36 -11.94
CA LYS A 77 -3.13 -20.31 -12.87
C LYS A 77 -3.49 -21.72 -12.44
#